data_AF-D9SPF5-F1
#
_entry.id   AF-D9SPF5-F1
#
_cell.length_a   1.000
_cell.length_b   1.000
_cell.length_c   1.000
_cell.angle_alpha   90.00
_cell.angle_beta   90.00
_cell.angle_gamma   90.00
#
_symmetry.space_group_name_H-M   'P 1'
#
loop_
_entity.id
_entity.type
_entity.pdbx_description
1 polymer ?
#
loop_
_entity_poly.entity_id
_entity_poly.type
_entity_poly.pdbx_seq_one_letter_code
_entity_poly.pdbx_strand_id
1 'polypeptide(L)' 'MEYQTKNEVIIIDEVRCPKCNQLLLKAEYIKGEIKCTRCKKIIELSMESKDRA' A
#
# COMPACT_ATOMS: atom_id res chain seq x y z
N MET A 1 -30.55 -1.38 -19.37
CA MET A 1 -29.33 -2.13 -19.01
C MET A 1 -28.64 -1.33 -17.93
N GLU A 2 -28.77 -1.76 -16.68
CA GLU A 2 -28.27 -1.04 -15.51
C GLU A 2 -27.06 -1.79 -14.97
N TYR A 3 -25.87 -1.20 -15.08
CA TYR A 3 -24.65 -1.75 -14.48
C TYR A 3 -24.63 -1.32 -13.01
N GLN A 4 -24.98 -2.24 -12.11
CA GLN A 4 -24.78 -2.04 -10.67
C GLN A 4 -23.29 -2.18 -10.37
N THR A 5 -22.56 -1.07 -10.25
CA THR A 5 -21.23 -1.05 -9.64
C THR A 5 -21.40 -1.32 -8.14
N LYS A 6 -21.08 -2.56 -7.72
CA LYS A 6 -20.92 -2.91 -6.32
C LYS A 6 -19.83 -2.02 -5.74
N ASN A 7 -20.18 -1.16 -4.78
CA ASN A 7 -19.19 -0.41 -4.00
C ASN A 7 -18.44 -1.40 -3.09
N GLU A 8 -17.40 -2.01 -3.62
CA GLU A 8 -16.52 -2.92 -2.87
C GLU A 8 -15.59 -2.06 -1.99
N VAL A 9 -15.72 -2.21 -0.67
CA VAL A 9 -14.85 -1.51 0.29
C VAL A 9 -13.55 -2.30 0.38
N ILE A 10 -12.55 -1.81 -0.32
CA ILE A 10 -11.20 -2.38 -0.33
C ILE A 10 -10.41 -1.81 0.86
N ILE A 11 -9.92 -2.68 1.74
CA ILE A 11 -9.08 -2.27 2.88
C ILE A 11 -7.63 -2.13 2.38
N ILE A 12 -7.21 -0.89 2.14
CA ILE A 12 -5.84 -0.55 1.73
C ILE A 12 -4.97 -0.21 2.94
N ASP A 13 -3.80 -0.85 3.05
CA ASP A 13 -2.81 -0.50 4.07
C ASP A 13 -1.95 0.69 3.61
N GLU A 14 -1.64 1.59 4.55
CA GLU A 14 -0.82 2.77 4.28
C GLU A 14 0.66 2.47 4.55
N VAL A 15 1.46 2.47 3.50
CA VAL A 15 2.92 2.35 3.62
C VAL A 15 3.51 3.73 3.89
N ARG A 16 4.15 3.88 5.05
CA ARG A 16 4.83 5.12 5.46
C ARG A 16 6.34 4.91 5.56
N CYS A 17 7.10 5.94 5.19
CA CYS A 17 8.54 5.93 5.37
C CYS A 17 8.89 5.90 6.86
N PRO A 18 9.68 4.94 7.35
CA PRO A 18 10.03 4.86 8.77
C PRO A 18 10.92 6.02 9.25
N LYS A 19 11.53 6.79 8.34
CA LYS A 19 12.44 7.90 8.68
C LYS A 19 11.77 9.27 8.71
N CYS A 20 10.90 9.59 7.75
CA CYS A 20 10.23 10.91 7.68
C CYS A 20 8.71 10.83 7.83
N ASN A 21 8.17 9.63 8.03
CA ASN A 21 6.74 9.36 8.13
C ASN A 21 5.89 9.80 6.92
N GLN A 22 6.55 10.13 5.80
CA GLN A 22 5.89 10.45 4.54
C GLN A 22 5.12 9.22 4.05
N LEU A 23 3.85 9.42 3.68
CA LEU A 23 3.08 8.40 2.98
C LEU A 23 3.74 8.11 1.63
N LEU A 24 4.11 6.85 1.41
CA LEU A 24 4.80 6.40 0.20
C LEU A 24 3.83 5.75 -0.78
N LEU A 25 2.94 4.89 -0.27
CA LEU A 25 1.99 4.12 -1.08
C LEU A 25 0.80 3.71 -0.23
N LYS A 26 -0.36 3.50 -0.86
CA LYS A 26 -1.46 2.72 -0.31
C LYS A 26 -1.65 1.48 -1.17
N ALA A 27 -1.60 0.30 -0.59
CA ALA A 27 -1.71 -0.95 -1.33
C ALA A 27 -2.30 -2.06 -0.45
N GLU A 28 -3.00 -2.99 -1.08
CA GLU A 28 -3.49 -4.22 -0.41
C GLU A 28 -2.42 -5.30 -0.31
N TYR A 29 -1.51 -5.32 -1.28
CA TYR A 29 -0.38 -6.23 -1.33
C TYR A 29 0.86 -5.46 -1.77
N ILE A 30 1.98 -5.67 -1.08
CA ILE A 30 3.25 -5.14 -1.54
C ILE A 30 4.40 -6.10 -1.29
N LYS A 31 5.18 -6.32 -2.35
CA LYS A 31 6.43 -7.04 -2.29
C LYS A 31 7.43 -6.34 -3.19
N GLY A 32 8.47 -5.76 -2.60
CA GLY A 32 9.50 -5.07 -3.35
C GLY A 32 10.12 -3.93 -2.54
N GLU A 33 10.75 -3.00 -3.24
CA GLU A 33 11.49 -1.89 -2.64
C GLU A 33 10.91 -0.56 -3.10
N ILE A 34 10.80 0.39 -2.18
CA ILE A 34 10.43 1.77 -2.50
C ILE A 34 11.51 2.73 -2.04
N LYS A 35 11.89 3.65 -2.92
CA LYS A 35 12.75 4.76 -2.57
C LYS A 35 11.91 5.91 -2.02
N CYS A 36 12.16 6.31 -0.78
CA CYS A 36 11.57 7.55 -0.26
C CYS A 36 12.19 8.76 -0.96
N THR A 37 11.39 9.57 -1.64
CA THR A 37 11.85 10.78 -2.34
C THR A 37 12.42 11.84 -1.40
N ARG A 38 11.92 11.92 -0.16
CA ARG A 38 12.39 12.87 0.86
C ARG A 38 13.68 12.44 1.54
N CYS A 39 13.73 11.20 2.01
CA CYS A 39 14.89 10.67 2.75
C CYS A 39 15.98 10.10 1.85
N LYS A 40 15.65 9.84 0.58
CA LYS A 40 16.47 9.11 -0.41
C LYS A 40 16.86 7.68 0.00
N LYS A 41 16.31 7.18 1.11
CA LYS A 41 16.53 5.82 1.61
C LYS A 41 15.63 4.84 0.87
N ILE A 42 16.19 3.69 0.51
CA ILE A 42 15.47 2.55 -0.05
C ILE A 42 14.90 1.75 1.14
N ILE A 43 13.62 1.40 1.05
CA ILE A 43 12.89 0.68 2.09
C ILE A 43 12.32 -0.57 1.43
N GLU A 44 12.69 -1.73 1.98
CA GLU A 44 12.11 -3.01 1.62
C GLU A 44 10.72 -3.12 2.25
N LEU A 45 9.74 -3.49 1.42
CA LEU A 45 8.35 -3.66 1.80
C LEU A 45 7.93 -5.10 1.54
N SER A 46 7.42 -5.72 2.59
CA SER A 46 6.79 -7.03 2.55
C SER A 46 5.50 -6.95 3.37
N MET A 47 4.37 -6.87 2.66
CA MET A 47 3.05 -6.99 3.27
C MET A 47 2.27 -8.02 2.48
N GLU A 48 1.86 -9.07 3.18
CA GLU A 48 0.98 -10.10 2.63
C GLU A 48 -0.45 -9.55 2.58
N SER A 49 -1.11 -9.73 1.44
CA SER A 49 -2.55 -9.48 1.33
C SER A 49 -3.23 -10.36 2.35
N LYS A 50 -4.02 -9.75 3.25
CA LYS A 50 -4.87 -10.48 4.18
C LYS A 50 -6.06 -11.07 3.40
N ASP A 51 -5.78 -12.05 2.55
CA ASP A 51 -6.80 -12.98 2.08
C ASP A 51 -7.18 -13.81 3.32
N ARG A 52 -8.30 -13.44 3.94
CA ARG A 52 -8.85 -14.16 5.08
C ARG A 52 -9.36 -15.51 4.56
N ALA A 53 -8.59 -16.57 4.80
CA ALA A 53 -9.07 -17.96 4.70
C ALA A 53 -10.16 -18.25 5.73
#